data_AF-A0A524LJY2-F1
#
_entry.id   AF-A0A524LJY2-F1
#
_cell.length_a   1.000
_cell.length_b   1.000
_cell.length_c   1.000
_cell.angle_alpha   90.00
_cell.angle_beta   90.00
_cell.angle_gamma   90.00
#
_symmetry.space_group_name_H-M   'P 1'
#
loop_
_entity.id
_entity.type
_entity.pdbx_description
1 polymer ?
#
loop_
_entity_poly.entity_id
_entity_poly.type
_entity_poly.pdbx_seq_one_letter_code
_entity_poly.pdbx_strand_id
1 'polypeptide(L)'
;MEKEWTKNLVEKAEKYNLAPVALGMFGGVWDYNKMGFMWKKTMGPFKMKLEESGFEEKGPGIYDTRDWEEIRQWAKDLVQKVR
;
A
#
# COMPACT_ATOMS: atom_id res chain seq x y z
N MET A 1 11.66 -6.64 9.76
CA MET A 1 11.35 -5.50 8.87
C MET A 1 12.58 -4.62 8.61
N GLU A 2 13.30 -4.21 9.66
CA GLU A 2 14.47 -3.32 9.52
C GLU A 2 15.57 -3.84 8.58
N LYS A 3 15.92 -5.13 8.63
CA LYS A 3 16.90 -5.73 7.71
C LYS A 3 16.48 -5.67 6.23
N GLU A 4 15.21 -5.94 5.94
CA GLU A 4 14.68 -5.91 4.57
C GLU A 4 14.56 -4.48 4.05
N TRP A 5 14.23 -3.53 4.92
CA TRP A 5 14.21 -2.10 4.62
C TRP A 5 15.60 -1.63 4.19
N THR A 6 16.61 -1.88 5.02
CA THR A 6 18.00 -1.47 4.75
C THR A 6 18.49 -2.05 3.42
N LYS A 7 18.32 -3.36 3.23
CA LYS A 7 18.77 -4.03 2.01
C LYS A 7 18.06 -3.55 0.74
N ASN A 8 16.73 -3.41 0.79
CA ASN A 8 15.95 -3.18 -0.43
C ASN A 8 15.80 -1.70 -0.80
N LEU A 9 16.02 -0.78 0.15
CA LEU A 9 15.79 0.65 -0.08
C LEU A 9 17.05 1.47 0.19
N VAL A 10 17.69 1.32 1.35
CA VAL A 10 18.90 2.12 1.69
C VAL A 10 20.07 1.72 0.80
N GLU A 11 20.46 0.44 0.82
CA GLU A 11 21.59 -0.06 0.03
C GLU A 11 21.36 0.13 -1.48
N LYS A 12 20.11 0.05 -1.96
CA LYS A 12 19.79 0.32 -3.36
C LYS A 12 19.89 1.80 -3.70
N ALA A 13 19.42 2.69 -2.83
CA ALA A 13 19.56 4.12 -3.03
C ALA A 13 21.04 4.50 -3.09
N GLU A 14 21.86 4.00 -2.17
CA GLU A 14 23.31 4.20 -2.18
C GLU A 14 23.98 3.65 -3.44
N LYS A 15 23.68 2.40 -3.82
CA LYS A 15 24.23 1.76 -5.02
C LYS A 15 24.00 2.57 -6.30
N TYR A 16 22.85 3.23 -6.41
CA TYR A 16 22.49 4.03 -7.58
C TYR A 16 22.66 5.53 -7.36
N ASN A 17 23.32 5.94 -6.27
CA ASN A 17 23.54 7.34 -5.87
C ASN A 17 22.25 8.19 -5.92
N LEU A 18 21.15 7.60 -5.43
CA LEU A 18 19.85 8.24 -5.32
C LEU A 18 19.75 8.94 -3.96
N ALA A 19 19.11 10.10 -3.95
CA ALA A 19 18.72 10.80 -2.72
C ALA A 19 17.19 10.89 -2.63
N PRO A 20 16.49 9.84 -2.15
CA PRO A 20 15.04 9.88 -2.02
C PRO A 20 14.63 11.02 -1.09
N VAL A 21 13.76 11.91 -1.57
CA VAL A 21 13.32 13.10 -0.82
C VAL A 21 12.14 12.82 0.11
N ALA A 22 11.43 11.72 -0.10
CA ALA A 22 10.31 11.29 0.73
C ALA A 22 10.03 9.79 0.58
N LEU A 23 9.30 9.25 1.55
CA LEU A 23 8.75 7.90 1.55
C LEU A 23 7.24 7.98 1.78
N GLY A 24 6.45 7.15 1.09
CA GLY A 24 5.02 6.96 1.34
C GLY A 24 4.68 5.48 1.32
N MET A 25 3.89 5.02 2.29
CA MET A 25 3.35 3.66 2.35
C MET A 25 1.84 3.78 2.53
N PHE A 26 1.09 3.20 1.61
CA PHE A 26 -0.36 3.34 1.57
C PHE A 26 -1.03 1.99 1.43
N GLY A 27 -2.31 1.93 1.79
CA GLY A 27 -3.17 0.80 1.46
C GLY A 27 -3.30 0.59 -0.04
N GLY A 28 -4.04 -0.44 -0.42
CA GLY A 28 -4.26 -0.82 -1.81
C GLY A 28 -5.73 -1.12 -2.08
N VAL A 29 -6.02 -1.42 -3.34
CA VAL A 29 -7.33 -1.93 -3.73
C VAL A 29 -7.26 -3.44 -3.83
N TRP A 30 -8.08 -4.11 -3.03
CA TRP A 30 -8.29 -5.55 -3.09
C TRP A 30 -9.50 -5.84 -3.95
N ASP A 31 -9.27 -6.30 -5.18
CA ASP A 31 -10.31 -6.74 -6.11
C ASP A 31 -10.28 -8.26 -6.23
N TYR A 32 -11.16 -8.92 -5.49
CA TYR A 32 -11.27 -10.37 -5.49
C TYR A 32 -11.75 -10.90 -6.84
N ASN A 33 -12.44 -10.11 -7.68
CA ASN A 33 -12.94 -10.57 -8.97
C ASN A 33 -11.79 -10.86 -9.95
N LYS A 34 -10.69 -10.12 -9.83
CA LYS A 34 -9.48 -10.28 -10.64
C LYS A 34 -8.58 -11.43 -10.19
N MET A 35 -8.91 -12.09 -9.09
CA MET A 35 -8.14 -13.21 -8.58
C MET A 35 -8.58 -14.54 -9.19
N GLY A 36 -7.62 -15.43 -9.45
CA GLY A 36 -7.90 -16.81 -9.83
C GLY A 36 -8.64 -17.58 -8.73
N PHE A 37 -9.31 -18.68 -9.10
CA PHE A 37 -10.15 -19.47 -8.19
C PHE A 37 -9.42 -19.89 -6.90
N MET A 38 -8.17 -20.33 -7.00
CA MET A 38 -7.37 -20.75 -5.84
C MET A 38 -7.14 -19.58 -4.87
N TRP A 39 -6.84 -18.39 -5.40
CA TRP A 39 -6.61 -17.20 -4.57
C TRP A 39 -7.87 -16.70 -3.87
N LYS A 40 -9.03 -16.77 -4.54
CA LYS A 40 -10.33 -16.45 -3.92
C LYS A 40 -10.62 -17.33 -2.70
N LYS A 41 -10.28 -18.62 -2.77
CA LYS A 41 -10.53 -19.58 -1.68
C LYS A 41 -9.57 -19.40 -0.49
N THR A 42 -8.31 -19.07 -0.74
CA THR A 42 -7.31 -18.91 0.33
C THR A 42 -7.37 -17.54 1.02
N MET A 43 -7.89 -16.51 0.35
CA MET A 43 -7.98 -15.14 0.90
C MET A 43 -9.30 -14.82 1.60
N GLY A 44 -10.23 -15.79 1.72
CA GLY A 44 -11.47 -15.61 2.49
C GLY A 44 -11.25 -15.09 3.93
N PRO A 45 -10.29 -15.61 4.71
CA PRO A 45 -9.96 -15.07 6.03
C PRO A 45 -9.41 -13.64 6.00
N PHE A 46 -8.76 -13.23 4.91
CA PHE A 46 -8.26 -11.86 4.76
C PHE A 46 -9.42 -10.89 4.51
N LYS A 47 -10.45 -11.31 3.76
CA LYS A 47 -11.71 -10.56 3.60
C LYS A 47 -12.35 -10.24 4.96
N MET A 48 -12.52 -11.25 5.82
CA MET A 48 -13.10 -11.07 7.15
C MET A 48 -12.30 -10.07 8.00
N LYS A 49 -10.96 -10.17 7.97
CA LYS A 49 -10.09 -9.24 8.71
C LYS A 49 -10.20 -7.79 8.24
N LEU A 50 -10.41 -7.56 6.94
CA LEU A 50 -10.62 -6.21 6.41
C LEU A 50 -11.92 -5.63 6.97
N GLU A 51 -12.99 -6.42 6.96
CA GLU A 51 -14.30 -6.02 7.51
C GLU A 51 -14.22 -5.76 9.02
N GLU A 52 -13.56 -6.64 9.78
CA GLU A 52 -13.31 -6.47 11.22
C GLU A 52 -12.48 -5.22 11.54
N SER A 53 -11.58 -4.82 10.62
CA SER A 53 -10.78 -3.61 10.75
C SER A 53 -11.53 -2.34 10.32
N GLY A 54 -12.82 -2.45 9.98
CA GLY A 54 -13.68 -1.33 9.60
C GLY A 54 -13.63 -0.97 8.11
N PHE A 55 -12.98 -1.77 7.26
CA PHE A 55 -13.00 -1.53 5.82
C PHE A 55 -14.26 -2.13 5.19
N GLU A 56 -15.13 -1.25 4.71
CA GLU A 56 -16.34 -1.63 4.01
C GLU A 56 -16.07 -1.99 2.54
N GLU A 57 -16.88 -2.91 2.04
CA GLU A 57 -16.90 -3.29 0.63
C GLU A 57 -17.41 -2.10 -0.21
N LYS A 58 -16.62 -1.67 -1.20
CA LYS A 58 -16.95 -0.54 -2.09
C LYS A 58 -17.72 -0.96 -3.35
N GLY A 59 -17.88 -2.28 -3.54
CA GLY A 59 -18.57 -2.94 -4.63
C GLY A 59 -18.31 -4.44 -4.54
N PRO A 60 -19.04 -5.31 -5.25
CA PRO A 60 -18.95 -6.75 -5.06
C PRO A 60 -17.51 -7.28 -5.17
N GLY A 61 -16.95 -7.77 -4.08
CA GLY A 61 -15.58 -8.25 -3.97
C GLY A 61 -14.50 -7.17 -4.04
N ILE A 62 -14.78 -5.91 -3.73
CA ILE A 62 -13.82 -4.80 -3.82
C ILE A 62 -13.67 -4.08 -2.47
N TYR A 63 -12.44 -4.02 -1.96
CA TYR A 63 -12.09 -3.27 -0.75
C TYR A 63 -10.99 -2.28 -1.07
N ASP A 64 -11.23 -0.99 -0.79
CA ASP A 64 -10.20 0.04 -0.90
C ASP A 64 -9.68 0.36 0.50
N THR A 65 -8.41 0.02 0.77
CA THR A 65 -7.77 0.30 2.05
C THR A 65 -6.92 1.57 2.03
N ARG A 66 -7.00 2.36 0.95
CA ARG A 66 -6.28 3.63 0.84
C ARG A 66 -6.96 4.72 1.65
N ASP A 67 -6.18 5.40 2.49
CA ASP A 67 -6.58 6.71 3.00
C ASP A 67 -6.24 7.77 1.96
N TRP A 68 -7.27 8.21 1.23
CA TRP A 68 -7.12 9.22 0.20
C TRP A 68 -6.75 10.60 0.74
N GLU A 69 -7.11 10.93 1.98
CA GLU A 69 -6.73 12.20 2.57
C GLU A 69 -5.24 12.19 2.96
N GLU A 70 -4.77 11.10 3.57
CA GLU A 70 -3.36 10.92 3.87
C GLU A 70 -2.49 10.95 2.59
N ILE A 71 -2.92 10.25 1.53
CA ILE A 71 -2.21 10.28 0.23
C ILE A 71 -2.16 11.69 -0.35
N ARG A 72 -3.27 12.43 -0.29
CA ARG A 72 -3.32 13.83 -0.79
C ARG A 72 -2.41 14.73 0.03
N GLN A 73 -2.40 14.58 1.35
CA GLN A 73 -1.55 15.39 2.22
C GLN A 73 -0.08 15.08 1.98
N TRP A 74 0.29 13.80 1.90
CA TRP A 74 1.65 13.37 1.57
C TRP A 74 2.11 13.95 0.22
N ALA A 75 1.25 13.95 -0.80
CA ALA A 75 1.57 14.53 -2.10
C ALA A 75 1.80 16.06 -2.03
N LYS A 76 1.02 16.79 -1.22
CA LYS A 76 1.25 18.23 -0.97
C LYS A 76 2.60 18.47 -0.30
N ASP A 77 2.93 17.67 0.72
CA ASP A 77 4.20 17.78 1.45
C ASP A 77 5.40 17.43 0.56
N LEU A 78 5.25 16.44 -0.32
CA LEU A 78 6.27 16.09 -1.32
C LEU A 78 6.60 17.27 -2.22
N VAL A 79 5.59 18.01 -2.71
CA VAL A 79 5.81 19.19 -3.56
C VAL A 79 6.62 20.27 -2.84
N GLN A 80 6.45 20.43 -1.52
CA GLN A 80 7.24 21.39 -0.74
C GLN A 80 8.70 20.97 -0.57
N LYS A 81 9.00 19.67 -0.61
CA LYS A 81 10.37 19.14 -0.45
C LYS A 81 11.20 19.16 -1.73
N VAL A 82 10.55 19.27 -2.89
CA VAL A 82 11.19 19.28 -4.22
C VAL A 82 11.36 20.71 -4.76
N ARG A 83 10.67 21.68 -4.17
CA ARG A 83 10.86 23.11 -4.45
C ARG A 83 12.09 23.65 -3.72
#